data_AF-A0A5B0N4G2-F1
#
_entry.id   AF-A0A5B0N4G2-F1
#
_cell.length_a   1.000
_cell.length_b   1.000
_cell.length_c   1.000
_cell.angle_alpha   90.00
_cell.angle_beta   90.00
_cell.angle_gamma   90.00
#
_symmetry.space_group_name_H-M   'P 1'
#
loop_
_entity.id
_entity.type
_entity.pdbx_description
1 polymer ?
#
loop_
_entity_poly.entity_id
_entity_poly.type
_entity_poly.pdbx_seq_one_letter_code
_entity_poly.pdbx_strand_id
1 'polypeptide(L)'
;MRSTTLLSWLLSAFVALVLHTTIASQQPRKGPVVVSKVYLDITRGDKPLGRIVIGLFKRTPKTSENFRVLALGNTKSASGTPLAYKGSSFHRIIKNFMIQGGDFTKGDGTGGESIYGSKFKDENFLYKHEGAGTLSMANAGPDTNGSQFFLCTVVTSWLDGKHVVFGKVIEGMDVVYDIESSKTDGRDRPIEKVTIADSGELEIEDEVDEEGNKFGVKGNGNLLASSSSSSSYIKTSSLKETVTWSREVDSL
;
A
#
# COMPACT_ATOMS: atom_id res chain seq x y z
N MET A 1 12.84 14.84 -68.51
CA MET A 1 13.34 14.98 -67.12
C MET A 1 12.31 15.78 -66.32
N ARG A 2 12.08 15.44 -65.04
CA ARG A 2 11.13 16.04 -64.06
C ARG A 2 9.75 15.35 -63.93
N SER A 3 9.72 14.11 -63.43
CA SER A 3 8.50 13.53 -62.83
C SER A 3 8.83 12.32 -61.94
N THR A 4 9.77 12.48 -61.01
CA THR A 4 10.08 11.44 -59.99
C THR A 4 10.13 12.01 -58.59
N THR A 5 10.27 13.34 -58.46
CA THR A 5 10.32 14.03 -57.18
C THR A 5 8.93 14.07 -56.53
N LEU A 6 7.88 14.53 -57.21
CA LEU A 6 6.54 14.69 -56.62
C LEU A 6 5.96 13.40 -56.00
N LEU A 7 6.18 12.24 -56.64
CA LEU A 7 5.68 10.95 -56.14
C LEU A 7 6.43 10.49 -54.87
N SER A 8 7.73 10.80 -54.77
CA SER A 8 8.55 10.50 -53.59
C SER A 8 8.17 11.36 -52.38
N TRP A 9 7.85 12.64 -52.59
CA TRP A 9 7.39 13.53 -51.52
C TRP A 9 6.00 13.14 -51.00
N LEU A 10 5.09 12.72 -51.89
CA LEU A 10 3.76 12.24 -51.51
C LEU A 10 3.82 10.92 -50.75
N LEU A 11 4.67 9.97 -51.15
CA LEU A 11 4.84 8.70 -50.45
C LEU A 11 5.49 8.91 -49.07
N SER A 12 6.49 9.80 -48.97
CA SER A 12 7.15 10.13 -47.70
C SER A 12 6.23 10.87 -46.74
N ALA A 13 5.37 11.76 -47.25
CA ALA A 13 4.34 12.44 -46.45
C ALA A 13 3.26 11.45 -45.95
N PHE A 14 2.89 10.47 -46.76
CA PHE A 14 1.93 9.43 -46.38
C PHE A 14 2.50 8.49 -45.31
N VAL A 15 3.78 8.07 -45.44
CA VAL A 15 4.47 7.27 -44.42
C VAL A 15 4.65 8.06 -43.11
N ALA A 16 4.99 9.34 -43.19
CA ALA A 16 5.06 10.21 -42.01
C ALA A 16 3.69 10.38 -41.33
N LEU A 17 2.61 10.52 -42.10
CA LEU A 17 1.25 10.61 -41.58
C LEU A 17 0.81 9.30 -40.89
N VAL A 18 1.11 8.15 -41.50
CA VAL A 18 0.83 6.83 -40.90
C VAL A 18 1.64 6.62 -39.61
N LEU A 19 2.92 6.99 -39.59
CA LEU A 19 3.77 6.94 -38.38
C LEU A 19 3.28 7.87 -37.27
N HIS A 20 2.77 9.07 -37.59
CA HIS A 20 2.20 9.98 -36.60
C HIS A 20 0.84 9.50 -36.06
N THR A 21 0.02 8.80 -36.85
CA THR A 21 -1.27 8.27 -36.39
C THR A 21 -1.16 7.04 -35.49
N THR A 22 -0.03 6.31 -35.52
CA THR A 22 0.17 5.12 -34.66
C THR A 22 0.66 5.45 -33.25
N ILE A 23 1.04 6.69 -32.97
CA ILE A 23 1.34 7.14 -31.60
C ILE A 23 0.06 7.75 -30.99
N ALA A 24 -1.03 6.96 -31.00
CA ALA A 24 -2.07 7.19 -30.02
C ALA A 24 -1.44 6.89 -28.66
N SER A 25 -1.04 7.93 -27.93
CA SER A 25 -0.44 7.84 -26.61
C SER A 25 -1.29 6.91 -25.74
N GLN A 26 -0.79 5.70 -25.46
CA GLN A 26 -1.30 4.93 -24.32
C GLN A 26 -0.88 5.71 -23.08
N GLN A 27 -1.74 6.62 -22.63
CA GLN A 27 -1.56 7.26 -21.33
C GLN A 27 -1.41 6.12 -20.31
N PRO A 28 -0.31 6.08 -19.53
CA PRO A 28 -0.14 5.03 -18.54
C PRO A 28 -1.36 5.05 -17.64
N ARG A 29 -2.08 3.93 -17.54
CA ARG A 29 -3.25 3.82 -16.66
C ARG A 29 -2.76 4.17 -15.26
N LYS A 30 -3.18 5.32 -14.75
CA LYS A 30 -2.84 5.76 -13.40
C LYS A 30 -3.32 4.66 -12.45
N GLY A 31 -2.38 3.98 -11.78
CA GLY A 31 -2.67 2.88 -10.88
C GLY A 31 -3.54 3.32 -9.69
N PRO A 32 -3.96 2.38 -8.83
CA PRO A 32 -4.68 2.73 -7.61
C PRO A 32 -3.91 3.77 -6.77
N VAL A 33 -4.61 4.78 -6.27
CA VAL A 33 -4.01 5.77 -5.36
C VAL A 33 -3.88 5.15 -3.97
N VAL A 34 -2.66 5.10 -3.45
CA VAL A 34 -2.34 4.67 -2.09
C VAL A 34 -2.54 5.83 -1.12
N VAL A 35 -3.25 5.60 -0.01
CA VAL A 35 -3.59 6.65 1.00
C VAL A 35 -3.15 6.32 2.42
N SER A 36 -2.74 5.09 2.68
CA SER A 36 -2.06 4.68 3.91
C SER A 36 -1.09 3.54 3.58
N LYS A 37 0.00 3.43 4.33
CA LYS A 37 0.95 2.33 4.26
C LYS A 37 0.93 1.59 5.60
N VAL A 38 0.87 0.28 5.56
CA VAL A 38 0.92 -0.58 6.75
C VAL A 38 2.05 -1.58 6.62
N TYR A 39 2.71 -1.90 7.73
CA TYR A 39 3.77 -2.90 7.77
C TYR A 39 3.36 -4.11 8.59
N LEU A 40 3.86 -5.28 8.20
CA LEU A 40 3.78 -6.54 8.93
C LEU A 40 5.20 -7.12 9.04
N ASP A 41 5.73 -7.23 10.26
CA ASP A 41 6.98 -7.92 10.54
C ASP A 41 6.72 -9.40 10.79
N ILE A 42 7.36 -10.26 10.00
CA ILE A 42 7.03 -11.68 9.94
C ILE A 42 8.10 -12.51 10.61
N THR A 43 7.69 -13.51 11.38
CA THR A 43 8.54 -14.60 11.84
C THR A 43 8.02 -15.95 11.35
N ARG A 44 8.93 -16.91 11.19
CA ARG A 44 8.63 -18.34 11.05
C ARG A 44 9.28 -19.07 12.23
N GLY A 45 8.45 -19.63 13.11
CA GLY A 45 8.90 -19.99 14.46
C GLY A 45 9.50 -18.76 15.15
N ASP A 46 10.74 -18.89 15.62
CA ASP A 46 11.47 -17.80 16.30
C ASP A 46 12.38 -16.99 15.34
N LYS A 47 12.38 -17.31 14.05
CA LYS A 47 13.27 -16.66 13.06
C LYS A 47 12.55 -15.52 12.36
N PRO A 48 13.08 -14.28 12.37
CA PRO A 48 12.58 -13.20 11.53
C PRO A 48 12.72 -13.56 10.04
N LEU A 49 11.65 -13.36 9.27
CA LEU A 49 11.66 -13.47 7.80
C LEU A 49 11.82 -12.10 7.13
N GLY A 50 11.36 -11.03 7.78
CA GLY A 50 11.44 -9.67 7.26
C GLY A 50 10.11 -8.93 7.35
N ARG A 51 10.06 -7.78 6.68
CA ARG A 51 8.92 -6.86 6.71
C ARG A 51 8.19 -6.89 5.37
N ILE A 52 6.87 -6.94 5.43
CA ILE A 52 5.99 -6.69 4.29
C ILE A 52 5.40 -5.29 4.46
N VAL A 53 5.55 -4.42 3.47
CA VAL A 53 4.89 -3.11 3.44
C VAL A 53 3.79 -3.13 2.40
N ILE A 54 2.61 -2.66 2.79
CA ILE A 54 1.38 -2.76 2.01
C ILE A 54 0.80 -1.36 1.85
N GLY A 55 0.53 -0.96 0.61
CA GLY A 55 -0.21 0.26 0.29
C GLY A 55 -1.71 -0.01 0.25
N LEU A 56 -2.50 0.79 0.96
CA LEU A 56 -3.96 0.70 1.03
C LEU A 56 -4.63 1.68 0.07
N PHE A 57 -5.67 1.24 -0.63
CA PHE A 57 -6.25 1.96 -1.75
C PHE A 57 -7.36 2.94 -1.36
N LYS A 58 -7.33 4.14 -1.98
CA LYS A 58 -8.28 5.23 -1.73
C LYS A 58 -9.76 4.88 -1.95
N ARG A 59 -10.07 3.99 -2.91
CA ARG A 59 -11.46 3.69 -3.34
C ARG A 59 -12.12 2.57 -2.54
N THR A 60 -11.46 2.09 -1.50
CA THR A 60 -11.98 1.12 -0.52
C THR A 60 -11.73 1.65 0.89
N PRO A 61 -12.19 2.87 1.23
CA PRO A 61 -11.82 3.52 2.49
C PRO A 61 -12.28 2.75 3.73
N LYS A 62 -13.48 2.13 3.72
CA LYS A 62 -13.98 1.38 4.87
C LYS A 62 -13.17 0.10 5.09
N THR A 63 -12.88 -0.62 4.01
CA THR A 63 -12.08 -1.86 4.05
C THR A 63 -10.63 -1.56 4.45
N SER A 64 -10.06 -0.49 3.90
CA SER A 64 -8.71 -0.04 4.21
C SER A 64 -8.58 0.41 5.66
N GLU A 65 -9.54 1.18 6.18
CA GLU A 65 -9.52 1.63 7.57
C GLU A 65 -9.64 0.47 8.55
N ASN A 66 -10.49 -0.53 8.27
CA ASN A 66 -10.54 -1.76 9.06
C ASN A 66 -9.17 -2.44 9.15
N PHE A 67 -8.51 -2.64 8.01
CA PHE A 67 -7.20 -3.28 7.98
C PHE A 67 -6.13 -2.45 8.69
N ARG A 68 -6.13 -1.13 8.48
CA ARG A 68 -5.21 -0.18 9.10
C ARG A 68 -5.32 -0.19 10.62
N VAL A 69 -6.53 -0.11 11.17
CA VAL A 69 -6.76 -0.12 12.62
C VAL A 69 -6.36 -1.47 13.23
N LEU A 70 -6.65 -2.58 12.55
CA LEU A 70 -6.20 -3.91 12.98
C LEU A 70 -4.67 -4.05 12.94
N ALA A 71 -3.98 -3.42 11.97
CA ALA A 71 -2.53 -3.36 11.94
C ALA A 71 -1.96 -2.52 13.09
N LEU A 72 -2.58 -1.39 13.43
CA LEU A 72 -2.19 -0.55 14.57
C LEU A 72 -2.35 -1.26 15.93
N GLY A 73 -3.39 -2.07 16.09
CA GLY A 73 -3.56 -2.92 17.29
C GLY A 73 -3.82 -2.16 18.60
N ASN A 74 -4.26 -0.90 18.53
CA ASN A 74 -4.40 0.00 19.68
C ASN A 74 -5.84 0.16 20.20
N THR A 75 -6.76 -0.68 19.74
CA THR A 75 -8.18 -0.64 20.11
C THR A 75 -8.75 -2.02 20.44
N LYS A 76 -10.00 -2.05 20.91
CA LYS A 76 -10.73 -3.26 21.30
C LYS A 76 -12.14 -3.23 20.72
N SER A 77 -12.71 -4.42 20.49
CA SER A 77 -14.11 -4.56 20.11
C SER A 77 -15.04 -4.24 21.28
N ALA A 78 -16.35 -4.19 21.02
CA ALA A 78 -17.34 -3.97 22.06
C ALA A 78 -17.34 -5.06 23.15
N SER A 79 -16.90 -6.29 22.83
CA SER A 79 -16.74 -7.37 23.80
C SER A 79 -15.38 -7.35 24.54
N GLY A 80 -14.55 -6.34 24.28
CA GLY A 80 -13.23 -6.20 24.90
C GLY A 80 -12.12 -7.02 24.22
N THR A 81 -12.40 -7.66 23.07
CA THR A 81 -11.40 -8.38 22.29
C THR A 81 -10.37 -7.39 21.72
N PRO A 82 -9.05 -7.57 21.92
CA PRO A 82 -8.05 -6.77 21.22
C PRO A 82 -8.19 -6.91 19.71
N LEU A 83 -8.29 -5.77 19.01
CA LEU A 83 -8.39 -5.70 17.56
C LEU A 83 -6.99 -5.48 16.98
N ALA A 84 -6.21 -6.56 16.87
CA ALA A 84 -4.79 -6.49 16.49
C ALA A 84 -4.36 -7.66 15.61
N TYR A 85 -3.58 -7.38 14.56
CA TYR A 85 -2.89 -8.42 13.78
C TYR A 85 -1.61 -8.91 14.43
N LYS A 86 -0.96 -8.09 15.25
CA LYS A 86 0.21 -8.49 16.03
C LYS A 86 -0.09 -9.74 16.86
N GLY A 87 0.76 -10.76 16.72
CA GLY A 87 0.63 -12.07 17.35
C GLY A 87 -0.27 -13.07 16.61
N SER A 88 -1.04 -12.63 15.61
CA SER A 88 -1.81 -13.52 14.73
C SER A 88 -0.92 -14.19 13.68
N SER A 89 -1.44 -15.23 13.01
CA SER A 89 -0.67 -16.04 12.07
C SER A 89 -1.31 -16.18 10.69
N PHE A 90 -0.47 -16.48 9.70
CA PHE A 90 -0.92 -17.00 8.41
C PHE A 90 -1.31 -18.46 8.59
N HIS A 91 -2.61 -18.72 8.70
CA HIS A 91 -3.16 -20.03 9.04
C HIS A 91 -3.44 -20.89 7.81
N ARG A 92 -3.36 -20.34 6.60
CA ARG A 92 -3.56 -21.07 5.35
C ARG A 92 -2.64 -20.53 4.26
N ILE A 93 -1.83 -21.41 3.65
CA ILE A 93 -0.82 -21.08 2.66
C ILE A 93 -0.95 -22.05 1.49
N ILE A 94 -1.24 -21.54 0.29
CA ILE A 94 -1.37 -22.35 -0.91
C ILE A 94 -0.42 -21.81 -1.97
N LYS A 95 0.56 -22.65 -2.33
CA LYS A 95 1.55 -22.32 -3.36
C LYS A 95 0.89 -22.10 -4.72
N ASN A 96 1.39 -21.10 -5.45
CA ASN A 96 0.85 -20.57 -6.70
C ASN A 96 -0.61 -20.12 -6.57
N PHE A 97 -0.98 -19.59 -5.40
CA PHE A 97 -2.30 -19.03 -5.16
C PHE A 97 -2.23 -17.83 -4.22
N MET A 98 -2.11 -18.07 -2.91
CA MET A 98 -2.18 -17.02 -1.89
C MET A 98 -1.69 -17.48 -0.51
N ILE A 99 -1.40 -16.50 0.34
CA ILE A 99 -1.18 -16.67 1.79
C ILE A 99 -2.27 -15.93 2.55
N GLN A 100 -2.95 -16.60 3.48
CA GLN A 100 -4.11 -16.09 4.21
C GLN A 100 -3.84 -16.02 5.72
N GLY A 101 -4.17 -14.88 6.32
CA GLY A 101 -4.00 -14.57 7.73
C GLY A 101 -5.15 -13.73 8.28
N GLY A 102 -4.91 -13.04 9.40
CA GLY A 102 -5.85 -12.06 9.97
C GLY A 102 -6.92 -12.63 10.92
N ASP A 103 -6.94 -13.95 11.15
CA ASP A 103 -7.72 -14.53 12.25
C ASP A 103 -6.95 -14.39 13.57
N PHE A 104 -7.11 -13.25 14.24
CA PHE A 104 -6.45 -12.97 15.50
C PHE A 104 -7.17 -13.53 16.73
N THR A 105 -8.40 -14.06 16.59
CA THR A 105 -9.16 -14.57 17.74
C THR A 105 -8.99 -16.07 17.95
N LYS A 106 -8.86 -16.84 16.87
CA LYS A 106 -8.71 -18.31 16.92
C LYS A 106 -7.49 -18.82 16.16
N GLY A 107 -7.02 -18.08 15.16
CA GLY A 107 -5.85 -18.45 14.37
C GLY A 107 -6.02 -19.68 13.50
N ASP A 108 -7.26 -20.10 13.20
CA ASP A 108 -7.55 -21.34 12.47
C ASP A 108 -8.49 -21.15 11.25
N GLY A 109 -8.91 -19.91 11.01
CA GLY A 109 -9.80 -19.50 9.93
C GLY A 109 -11.27 -19.41 10.35
N THR A 110 -11.63 -19.79 11.59
CA THR A 110 -13.01 -19.76 12.09
C THR A 110 -13.31 -18.54 12.97
N GLY A 111 -12.34 -17.63 13.12
CA GLY A 111 -12.42 -16.43 13.92
C GLY A 111 -12.19 -15.14 13.13
N GLY A 112 -11.73 -14.13 13.86
CA GLY A 112 -11.62 -12.76 13.42
C GLY A 112 -12.92 -11.96 13.55
N GLU A 113 -12.79 -10.68 13.87
CA GLU A 113 -13.86 -9.68 13.75
C GLU A 113 -13.31 -8.39 13.16
N SER A 114 -14.18 -7.52 12.67
CA SER A 114 -13.83 -6.20 12.13
C SER A 114 -13.94 -5.12 13.20
N ILE A 115 -13.43 -3.94 12.91
CA ILE A 115 -13.64 -2.75 13.77
C ILE A 115 -15.11 -2.29 13.79
N TYR A 116 -15.95 -2.83 12.91
CA TYR A 116 -17.37 -2.52 12.77
C TYR A 116 -18.29 -3.59 13.39
N GLY A 117 -17.71 -4.57 14.09
CA GLY A 117 -18.40 -5.77 14.60
C GLY A 117 -17.96 -7.04 13.87
N SER A 118 -18.73 -8.12 14.02
CA SER A 118 -18.33 -9.44 13.51
C SER A 118 -18.09 -9.48 12.00
N LYS A 119 -18.95 -8.80 11.22
CA LYS A 119 -18.89 -8.77 9.75
C LYS A 119 -19.29 -7.41 9.19
N PHE A 120 -18.77 -7.08 8.00
CA PHE A 120 -19.20 -5.93 7.20
C PHE A 120 -19.35 -6.28 5.70
N LYS A 121 -20.17 -5.47 5.02
CA LYS A 121 -20.53 -5.64 3.60
C LYS A 121 -19.35 -5.49 2.65
N ASP A 122 -19.45 -6.10 1.47
CA ASP A 122 -18.51 -5.87 0.37
C ASP A 122 -18.61 -4.40 -0.07
N GLU A 123 -17.50 -3.67 0.02
CA GLU A 123 -17.52 -2.22 -0.21
C GLU A 123 -17.67 -1.88 -1.70
N ASN A 124 -16.90 -2.55 -2.57
CA ASN A 124 -17.03 -2.56 -4.03
C ASN A 124 -16.05 -3.57 -4.64
N PHE A 125 -16.19 -3.82 -5.95
CA PHE A 125 -15.31 -4.71 -6.73
C PHE A 125 -14.60 -3.96 -7.87
N LEU A 126 -14.16 -2.73 -7.61
CA LEU A 126 -13.49 -1.88 -8.61
C LEU A 126 -12.11 -2.41 -9.00
N TYR A 127 -11.40 -2.98 -8.04
CA TYR A 127 -10.07 -3.56 -8.21
C TYR A 127 -10.17 -5.08 -8.40
N LYS A 128 -9.23 -5.62 -9.16
CA LYS A 128 -9.18 -7.03 -9.54
C LYS A 128 -7.89 -7.67 -9.03
N HIS A 129 -7.86 -9.00 -9.01
CA HIS A 129 -6.71 -9.78 -8.58
C HIS A 129 -5.69 -9.94 -9.71
N GLU A 130 -5.15 -8.81 -10.17
CA GLU A 130 -4.33 -8.70 -11.39
C GLU A 130 -2.88 -9.20 -11.24
N GLY A 131 -2.48 -9.72 -10.07
CA GLY A 131 -1.16 -10.31 -9.91
C GLY A 131 -0.70 -10.51 -8.47
N ALA A 132 0.56 -10.93 -8.34
CA ALA A 132 1.23 -11.13 -7.07
C ALA A 132 1.29 -9.82 -6.25
N GLY A 133 1.17 -9.97 -4.93
CA GLY A 133 1.13 -8.89 -3.96
C GLY A 133 -0.24 -8.23 -3.81
N THR A 134 -1.26 -8.60 -4.59
CA THR A 134 -2.62 -8.06 -4.38
C THR A 134 -3.16 -8.48 -3.01
N LEU A 135 -3.60 -7.49 -2.23
CA LEU A 135 -4.25 -7.68 -0.94
C LEU A 135 -5.76 -7.67 -1.10
N SER A 136 -6.42 -8.67 -0.52
CA SER A 136 -7.87 -8.79 -0.57
C SER A 136 -8.46 -9.40 0.70
N MET A 137 -9.74 -9.11 0.96
CA MET A 137 -10.47 -9.64 2.11
C MET A 137 -10.84 -11.10 1.89
N ALA A 138 -10.54 -11.96 2.86
CA ALA A 138 -11.17 -13.26 2.93
C ALA A 138 -12.61 -13.08 3.44
N ASN A 139 -13.53 -13.88 2.91
CA ASN A 139 -14.93 -13.92 3.32
C ASN A 139 -15.49 -15.35 3.21
N ALA A 140 -16.64 -15.58 3.83
CA ALA A 140 -17.39 -16.84 3.80
C ALA A 140 -18.69 -16.69 2.97
N GLY A 141 -18.60 -15.95 1.86
CA GLY A 141 -19.72 -15.55 1.03
C GLY A 141 -19.94 -14.02 1.01
N PRO A 142 -20.88 -13.53 0.18
CA PRO A 142 -21.14 -12.10 0.03
C PRO A 142 -21.40 -11.42 1.37
N ASP A 143 -20.88 -10.21 1.52
CA ASP A 143 -21.09 -9.34 2.69
C ASP A 143 -20.61 -9.92 4.04
N THR A 144 -19.59 -10.79 4.03
CA THR A 144 -19.06 -11.42 5.26
C THR A 144 -17.61 -11.08 5.58
N ASN A 145 -17.16 -9.89 5.19
CA ASN A 145 -15.81 -9.41 5.49
C ASN A 145 -15.62 -9.22 6.99
N GLY A 146 -14.49 -9.66 7.54
CA GLY A 146 -14.14 -9.51 8.95
C GLY A 146 -12.74 -8.90 9.11
N SER A 147 -11.79 -9.70 9.56
CA SER A 147 -10.37 -9.33 9.66
C SER A 147 -9.44 -10.22 8.85
N GLN A 148 -9.94 -11.37 8.39
CA GLN A 148 -9.13 -12.27 7.58
C GLN A 148 -8.85 -11.66 6.21
N PHE A 149 -7.62 -11.78 5.76
CA PHE A 149 -7.14 -11.26 4.50
C PHE A 149 -6.23 -12.28 3.83
N PHE A 150 -5.98 -12.09 2.53
CA PHE A 150 -4.97 -12.84 1.81
C PHE A 150 -4.12 -11.94 0.91
N LEU A 151 -2.88 -12.37 0.69
CA LEU A 151 -1.97 -11.82 -0.31
C LEU A 151 -1.84 -12.82 -1.44
N CYS A 152 -2.13 -12.38 -2.67
CA CYS A 152 -1.97 -13.21 -3.86
C CYS A 152 -0.49 -13.41 -4.18
N THR A 153 -0.11 -14.59 -4.65
CA THR A 153 1.25 -14.87 -5.15
C THR A 153 1.28 -15.04 -6.67
N VAL A 154 0.10 -15.10 -7.29
CA VAL A 154 -0.13 -15.14 -8.74
C VAL A 154 -1.36 -14.29 -9.09
N VAL A 155 -1.73 -14.23 -10.37
CA VAL A 155 -3.03 -13.71 -10.80
C VAL A 155 -4.14 -14.66 -10.34
N THR A 156 -5.18 -14.16 -9.68
CA THR A 156 -6.30 -14.98 -9.17
C THR A 156 -7.66 -14.46 -9.63
N SER A 157 -7.83 -14.27 -10.94
CA SER A 157 -9.01 -13.62 -11.55
C SER A 157 -10.35 -14.30 -11.24
N TRP A 158 -10.34 -15.58 -10.85
CA TRP A 158 -11.56 -16.31 -10.44
C TRP A 158 -12.18 -15.80 -9.12
N LEU A 159 -11.45 -14.96 -8.38
CA LEU A 159 -11.89 -14.27 -7.17
C LEU A 159 -12.48 -12.87 -7.45
N ASP A 160 -12.35 -12.36 -8.68
CA ASP A 160 -12.87 -11.05 -9.06
C ASP A 160 -14.39 -11.00 -8.88
N GLY A 161 -14.88 -9.90 -8.31
CA GLY A 161 -16.30 -9.72 -8.00
C GLY A 161 -16.81 -10.51 -6.79
N LYS A 162 -15.93 -11.23 -6.09
CA LYS A 162 -16.28 -12.04 -4.91
C LYS A 162 -15.52 -11.64 -3.65
N HIS A 163 -14.29 -11.15 -3.82
CA HIS A 163 -13.43 -10.68 -2.73
C HIS A 163 -13.04 -9.23 -2.99
N VAL A 164 -13.16 -8.39 -1.95
CA VAL A 164 -12.82 -6.96 -2.04
C VAL A 164 -11.31 -6.82 -2.07
N VAL A 165 -10.77 -6.33 -3.18
CA VAL A 165 -9.35 -5.94 -3.28
C VAL A 165 -9.19 -4.52 -2.76
N PHE A 166 -8.28 -4.30 -1.82
CA PHE A 166 -8.16 -3.01 -1.13
C PHE A 166 -6.71 -2.54 -0.89
N GLY A 167 -5.72 -3.26 -1.42
CA GLY A 167 -4.33 -2.84 -1.34
C GLY A 167 -3.41 -3.69 -2.19
N LYS A 168 -2.12 -3.39 -2.08
CA LYS A 168 -1.05 -4.18 -2.70
C LYS A 168 0.24 -4.08 -1.88
N VAL A 169 0.99 -5.16 -1.84
CA VAL A 169 2.37 -5.16 -1.34
C VAL A 169 3.21 -4.23 -2.19
N ILE A 170 3.88 -3.27 -1.54
CA ILE A 170 4.79 -2.31 -2.18
C ILE A 170 6.26 -2.63 -1.87
N GLU A 171 6.54 -3.28 -0.74
CA GLU A 171 7.87 -3.76 -0.35
C GLU A 171 7.74 -5.11 0.37
N GLY A 172 8.75 -5.99 0.28
CA GLY A 172 8.74 -7.28 0.98
C GLY A 172 8.02 -8.42 0.24
N MET A 173 7.92 -8.36 -1.10
CA MET A 173 7.36 -9.48 -1.87
C MET A 173 8.20 -10.76 -1.79
N ASP A 174 9.51 -10.63 -1.60
CA ASP A 174 10.40 -11.74 -1.27
C ASP A 174 10.00 -12.44 0.03
N VAL A 175 9.61 -11.68 1.06
CA VAL A 175 9.06 -12.23 2.31
C VAL A 175 7.75 -12.97 2.05
N VAL A 176 6.86 -12.42 1.21
CA VAL A 176 5.60 -13.09 0.81
C VAL A 176 5.87 -14.44 0.13
N TYR A 177 6.82 -14.49 -0.81
CA TYR A 177 7.21 -15.72 -1.47
C TYR A 177 7.93 -16.71 -0.55
N ASP A 178 8.71 -16.21 0.42
CA ASP A 178 9.29 -17.06 1.45
C ASP A 178 8.16 -17.72 2.26
N ILE A 179 7.17 -16.95 2.75
CA ILE A 179 5.99 -17.49 3.45
C ILE A 179 5.29 -18.55 2.59
N GLU A 180 5.04 -18.27 1.32
CA GLU A 180 4.43 -19.21 0.38
C GLU A 180 5.20 -20.53 0.25
N SER A 181 6.54 -20.47 0.33
CA SER A 181 7.40 -21.65 0.22
C SER A 181 7.38 -22.56 1.46
N SER A 182 6.68 -22.15 2.53
CA SER A 182 6.56 -22.94 3.77
C SER A 182 5.96 -24.31 3.51
N LYS A 183 6.46 -25.33 4.22
CA LYS A 183 5.83 -26.66 4.22
C LYS A 183 4.47 -26.58 4.90
N THR A 184 3.45 -27.17 4.29
CA THR A 184 2.08 -27.20 4.80
C THR A 184 1.60 -28.63 5.07
N ASP A 185 0.59 -28.76 5.94
CA ASP A 185 -0.17 -29.99 6.15
C ASP A 185 -1.23 -30.19 5.04
N GLY A 186 -1.99 -31.28 5.12
CA GLY A 186 -3.06 -31.59 4.15
C GLY A 186 -4.26 -30.63 4.16
N ARG A 187 -4.27 -29.62 5.03
CA ARG A 187 -5.28 -28.54 5.12
C ARG A 187 -4.68 -27.18 4.79
N ASP A 188 -3.53 -27.16 4.11
CA ASP A 188 -2.79 -25.97 3.72
C ASP A 188 -2.27 -25.15 4.93
N ARG A 189 -2.22 -25.72 6.13
CA ARG A 189 -1.71 -25.03 7.32
C ARG A 189 -0.20 -25.17 7.39
N PRO A 190 0.58 -24.10 7.62
CA PRO A 190 2.02 -24.24 7.73
C PRO A 190 2.42 -25.10 8.93
N ILE A 191 3.37 -26.00 8.73
CA ILE A 191 3.92 -26.88 9.78
C ILE A 191 4.66 -26.03 10.82
N GLU A 192 5.50 -25.10 10.35
CA GLU A 192 6.14 -24.09 11.19
C GLU A 192 5.28 -22.83 11.20
N LYS A 193 4.86 -22.38 12.38
CA LYS A 193 3.96 -21.24 12.51
C LYS A 193 4.58 -19.97 11.92
N VAL A 194 3.88 -19.35 10.96
CA VAL A 194 4.23 -18.04 10.40
C VAL A 194 3.40 -16.96 11.10
N THR A 195 4.03 -16.07 11.84
CA THR A 195 3.38 -15.11 12.74
C THR A 195 3.69 -13.67 12.33
N ILE A 196 2.72 -12.78 12.49
CA ILE A 196 2.92 -11.33 12.43
C ILE A 196 3.46 -10.90 13.80
N ALA A 197 4.79 -10.81 13.92
CA ALA A 197 5.48 -10.47 15.16
C ALA A 197 5.26 -9.02 15.57
N ASP A 198 5.17 -8.12 14.60
CA ASP A 198 4.80 -6.72 14.81
C ASP A 198 4.02 -6.17 13.61
N SER A 199 3.24 -5.11 13.84
CA SER A 199 2.48 -4.46 12.78
C SER A 199 2.16 -3.02 13.13
N GLY A 200 1.91 -2.19 12.12
CA GLY A 200 1.50 -0.82 12.32
C GLY A 200 1.32 -0.04 11.01
N GLU A 201 1.20 1.27 11.14
CA GLU A 201 1.13 2.22 10.04
C GLU A 201 2.49 2.91 9.83
N LEU A 202 2.80 3.23 8.58
CA LEU A 202 3.93 4.07 8.18
C LEU A 202 3.42 5.39 7.60
N GLU A 203 4.18 6.45 7.82
CA GLU A 203 3.89 7.75 7.20
C GLU A 203 4.02 7.66 5.66
N ILE A 204 3.16 8.41 4.97
CA ILE A 204 3.30 8.62 3.53
C ILE A 204 4.00 9.96 3.38
N GLU A 205 5.20 9.93 2.80
CA GLU A 205 5.86 11.13 2.34
C GLU A 205 5.00 11.77 1.24
N ASP A 206 4.66 13.04 1.40
CA ASP A 206 3.99 13.81 0.36
C ASP A 206 4.90 13.86 -0.87
N GLU A 207 4.42 13.42 -2.04
CA GLU A 207 5.13 13.72 -3.30
C GLU A 207 5.06 15.24 -3.51
N VAL A 208 6.20 15.93 -3.45
CA VAL A 208 6.30 17.35 -3.78
C VAL A 208 6.71 17.50 -5.24
N ASP A 209 6.06 18.40 -5.98
CA ASP A 209 6.53 18.77 -7.32
C ASP A 209 7.85 19.56 -7.27
N GLU A 210 8.45 19.81 -8.44
CA GLU A 210 9.73 20.55 -8.56
C GLU A 210 9.62 21.99 -8.02
N GLU A 211 8.39 22.51 -7.88
CA GLU A 211 8.09 23.80 -7.28
C GLU A 211 7.80 23.73 -5.76
N GLY A 212 7.84 22.54 -5.15
CA GLY A 212 7.61 22.31 -3.73
C GLY A 212 6.14 22.23 -3.32
N ASN A 213 5.20 22.12 -4.27
CA ASN A 213 3.78 21.90 -3.97
C ASN A 213 3.52 20.42 -3.69
N LYS A 214 2.79 20.18 -2.61
CA LYS A 214 2.42 18.83 -2.16
C LYS A 214 1.32 18.24 -3.06
N PHE A 215 1.64 17.18 -3.80
CA PHE A 215 0.69 16.27 -4.44
C PHE A 215 0.38 15.11 -3.48
N GLY A 216 -0.61 15.27 -2.60
CA GLY A 216 -0.94 14.24 -1.62
C GLY A 216 -2.17 14.58 -0.79
N VAL A 217 -2.96 13.56 -0.45
CA VAL A 217 -4.28 13.70 0.19
C VAL A 217 -4.12 14.23 1.61
N LYS A 218 -4.59 15.45 1.87
CA LYS A 218 -4.85 15.92 3.24
C LYS A 218 -5.88 15.02 3.91
N GLY A 219 -5.42 14.15 4.80
CA GLY A 219 -6.26 13.53 5.82
C GLY A 219 -6.88 14.61 6.70
N ASN A 220 -8.13 14.36 7.09
CA ASN A 220 -9.02 15.14 7.96
C ASN A 220 -9.82 16.27 7.28
N GLY A 221 -11.14 16.04 7.24
CA GLY A 221 -12.13 16.94 6.67
C GLY A 221 -12.10 18.32 7.33
N ASN A 222 -11.72 19.31 6.54
CA ASN A 222 -12.38 20.60 6.48
C ASN A 222 -11.98 21.30 5.17
N LEU A 223 -12.97 21.73 4.40
CA LEU A 223 -12.78 22.61 3.25
C LEU A 223 -12.42 23.99 3.78
N LEU A 224 -11.16 24.39 3.69
CA LEU A 224 -10.76 25.80 3.69
C LEU A 224 -9.62 26.00 2.70
N ALA A 225 -9.88 26.78 1.65
CA ALA A 225 -8.83 27.39 0.85
C ALA A 225 -8.07 28.36 1.74
N SER A 226 -6.83 28.06 2.09
CA SER A 226 -5.93 29.04 2.72
C SER A 226 -5.01 29.60 1.64
N SER A 227 -5.38 30.76 1.12
CA SER A 227 -4.46 31.67 0.45
C SER A 227 -3.37 32.06 1.44
N SER A 228 -2.12 31.65 1.20
CA SER A 228 -0.99 32.24 1.91
C SER A 228 -0.62 33.54 1.22
N SER A 229 -1.09 34.65 1.81
CA SER A 229 -0.61 35.99 1.54
C SER A 229 0.91 36.07 1.70
N SER A 230 1.50 36.78 0.76
CA SER A 230 2.89 37.20 0.67
C SER A 230 3.47 37.69 1.99
N SER A 231 4.67 37.24 2.33
CA SER A 231 5.59 38.04 3.15
C SER A 231 7.01 37.88 2.62
N SER A 232 7.44 38.91 1.89
CA SER A 232 8.76 39.11 1.34
C SER A 232 9.79 39.35 2.44
N TYR A 233 10.82 38.51 2.52
CA TYR A 233 12.03 38.83 3.28
C TYR A 233 12.98 39.62 2.38
N ILE A 234 13.11 40.93 2.65
CA ILE A 234 14.17 41.77 2.08
C ILE A 234 15.45 41.55 2.87
N LYS A 235 16.51 41.24 2.13
CA LYS A 235 17.91 41.22 2.54
C LYS A 235 18.45 42.65 2.54
N THR A 236 18.93 43.15 3.67
CA THR A 236 19.91 44.26 3.68
C THR A 236 20.97 44.04 4.76
N SER A 237 22.22 44.01 4.30
CA SER A 237 23.45 44.14 5.06
C SER A 237 23.62 45.55 5.62
N SER A 238 24.32 45.70 6.76
CA SER A 238 25.36 46.75 6.95
C SER A 238 25.78 46.93 8.42
N LEU A 239 27.11 46.77 8.64
CA LEU A 239 28.00 47.44 9.62
C LEU A 239 27.85 47.11 11.12
N LYS A 240 28.81 46.35 11.68
CA LYS A 240 30.04 46.79 12.39
C LYS A 240 29.73 47.47 13.74
N GLU A 241 30.05 46.79 14.83
CA GLU A 241 30.93 47.34 15.87
C GLU A 241 31.51 46.27 16.79
N THR A 242 32.71 46.58 17.25
CA THR A 242 33.73 45.75 17.90
C THR A 242 33.53 45.72 19.41
N VAL A 243 33.56 44.55 20.06
CA VAL A 243 34.03 44.45 21.46
C VAL A 243 34.81 43.14 21.65
N THR A 244 36.09 43.31 21.94
CA THR A 244 37.09 42.33 22.38
C THR A 244 36.84 41.90 23.82
N TRP A 245 37.11 40.63 24.15
CA TRP A 245 37.78 40.26 25.42
C TRP A 245 38.58 38.96 25.28
N SER A 246 39.79 39.00 25.84
CA SER A 246 40.89 38.05 25.70
C SER A 246 40.66 36.72 26.40
N ARG A 247 41.30 35.68 25.84
CA ARG A 247 41.58 34.40 26.51
C ARG A 247 42.52 34.62 27.68
N GLU A 248 42.28 33.90 28.78
CA GLU A 248 43.38 33.36 29.57
C GLU A 248 43.02 31.93 29.95
N VAL A 249 43.97 31.06 29.62
CA VAL A 249 44.07 29.66 29.98
C VAL A 249 44.60 29.60 31.41
N ASP A 250 44.11 28.68 32.23
CA ASP A 250 44.96 28.03 33.23
C ASP A 250 44.42 26.64 33.57
N SER A 251 45.35 25.71 33.54
CA SER A 251 45.27 24.31 33.94
C SER A 251 45.22 24.15 35.46
N LEU A 252 44.41 23.21 35.94
CA LEU A 252 44.79 22.05 36.77
C LEU A 252 43.56 21.15 36.99
#